data_AF-A0A959LFL7-F1
#
_entry.id   AF-A0A959LFL7-F1
#
_cell.length_a   1.000
_cell.length_b   1.000
_cell.length_c   1.000
_cell.angle_alpha   90.00
_cell.angle_beta   90.00
_cell.angle_gamma   90.00
#
_symmetry.space_group_name_H-M   'P 1'
#
loop_
_entity.id
_entity.type
_entity.pdbx_description
1 polymer ?
#
loop_
_entity_poly.entity_id
_entity_poly.type
_entity_poly.pdbx_seq_one_letter_code
_entity_poly.pdbx_strand_id
1 'polypeptide(L)' 'MKNDELIHRVSLFLDNELNQDEAQNLMEEIRDNQQVQSLIQQEQSFKTFVKTHVSRRNVSPALIQSIKDKIRVNPS' A
#
# COMPACT_ATOMS: atom_id res chain seq x y z
N MET A 1 0.63 20.95 9.29
CA MET A 1 0.44 19.51 9.56
C MET A 1 1.64 19.00 10.33
N LYS A 2 1.46 18.12 11.34
CA LYS A 2 2.60 17.49 12.00
C LYS A 2 3.20 16.43 11.07
N ASN A 3 4.53 16.30 11.04
CA ASN A 3 5.22 15.40 10.13
C ASN A 3 4.77 13.92 10.31
N ASP A 4 4.50 13.53 11.55
CA ASP A 4 4.07 12.16 11.89
C ASP A 4 2.70 11.79 11.30
N GLU A 5 1.80 12.77 11.20
CA GLU A 5 0.47 12.61 10.63
C GLU A 5 0.53 12.40 9.12
N LEU A 6 1.44 13.11 8.45
CA LEU A 6 1.73 12.91 7.03
C LEU A 6 2.29 11.52 6.78
N ILE A 7 3.28 11.08 7.56
CA ILE A 7 3.87 9.75 7.44
C ILE A 7 2.81 8.67 7.60
N HIS A 8 1.91 8.83 8.58
CA HIS A 8 0.82 7.89 8.80
C HIS A 8 -0.13 7.81 7.60
N ARG A 9 -0.59 8.96 7.08
CA ARG A 9 -1.43 9.02 5.87
C ARG A 9 -0.75 8.40 4.66
N VAL A 10 0.54 8.66 4.46
CA VAL A 10 1.34 8.06 3.39
C VAL A 10 1.44 6.55 3.55
N SER A 11 1.60 6.03 4.77
CA SER A 11 1.56 4.59 5.00
C SER A 11 0.22 3.99 4.60
N LEU A 12 -0.89 4.58 5.06
CA LEU A 12 -2.24 4.13 4.71
C LEU A 12 -2.48 4.17 3.20
N PHE A 13 -2.01 5.22 2.52
CA PHE A 13 -2.08 5.33 1.07
C PHE A 13 -1.34 4.18 0.36
N LEU A 14 -0.10 3.89 0.78
CA LEU A 14 0.72 2.83 0.19
C LEU A 14 0.18 1.41 0.49
N ASP A 15 -0.57 1.25 1.57
CA ASP A 15 -1.22 0.01 1.95
C ASP A 15 -2.65 -0.13 1.36
N ASN A 16 -3.11 0.86 0.57
CA ASN A 16 -4.48 0.98 0.02
C ASN A 16 -5.59 1.00 1.09
N GLU A 17 -5.30 1.57 2.25
CA GLU A 17 -6.22 1.69 3.38
C GLU A 17 -6.89 3.08 3.47
N LEU A 18 -6.47 4.05 2.66
CA LEU A 18 -7.19 5.32 2.53
C LEU A 18 -8.46 5.16 1.71
N ASN A 19 -9.50 5.91 2.09
CA ASN A 19 -10.67 6.05 1.24
C ASN A 19 -10.33 6.91 0.00
N GLN A 20 -11.20 6.84 -1.00
CA GLN A 20 -10.94 7.46 -2.32
C GLN A 20 -10.75 8.98 -2.21
N ASP A 21 -11.54 9.65 -1.37
CA ASP A 21 -11.48 11.10 -1.17
C ASP A 21 -10.19 11.53 -0.47
N GLU A 22 -9.72 10.76 0.53
CA GLU A 22 -8.46 11.02 1.23
C GLU A 22 -7.25 10.79 0.34
N ALA A 23 -7.28 9.75 -0.49
CA ALA A 23 -6.23 9.45 -1.46
C ALA A 23 -6.11 10.59 -2.49
N GLN A 24 -7.25 11.14 -2.93
CA GLN A 24 -7.28 12.24 -3.89
C GLN A 24 -6.76 13.54 -3.28
N ASN A 25 -7.17 13.87 -2.05
CA ASN A 25 -6.63 15.00 -1.30
C ASN A 25 -5.11 14.89 -1.07
N LEU A 26 -4.62 13.68 -0.73
CA LEU A 26 -3.19 13.45 -0.56
C LEU A 26 -2.44 13.65 -1.89
N MET A 27 -3.00 13.22 -3.02
CA MET A 27 -2.43 13.43 -4.36
C MET A 27 -2.33 14.91 -4.75
N GLU A 28 -3.30 15.72 -4.33
CA GLU A 28 -3.25 17.17 -4.53
C GLU A 28 -2.16 17.82 -3.66
N GLU A 29 -2.06 17.44 -2.38
CA GLU A 29 -0.99 17.90 -1.49
C GLU A 29 0.42 17.51 -1.99
N ILE A 30 0.57 16.32 -2.57
CA ILE A 30 1.83 15.86 -3.18
C ILE A 30 2.22 16.74 -4.37
N ARG A 31 1.24 17.14 -5.19
CA ARG A 31 1.48 17.98 -6.37
C ARG A 31 2.03 19.35 -5.97
N ASP A 32 1.52 19.90 -4.87
CA ASP A 32 1.84 21.25 -4.44
C ASP A 32 3.08 21.32 -3.53
N ASN A 33 3.61 20.18 -3.06
CA ASN A 33 4.74 20.14 -2.13
C ASN A 33 5.79 19.06 -2.44
N GLN A 34 6.95 19.48 -2.94
CA GLN A 34 8.10 18.61 -3.23
C GLN A 34 8.65 17.86 -1.99
N GLN A 35 8.50 18.39 -0.78
CA GLN A 35 8.94 17.68 0.44
C GLN A 35 8.08 16.45 0.72
N VAL A 36 6.77 16.54 0.47
CA VAL A 36 5.83 15.42 0.62
C VAL A 36 6.14 14.33 -0.41
N GLN A 37 6.47 14.74 -1.64
CA GLN A 37 6.86 13.82 -2.71
C GLN A 37 8.12 13.01 -2.34
N SER A 38 9.15 13.67 -1.78
CA SER A 38 10.38 13.01 -1.30
C SER A 38 10.08 11.99 -0.21
N LEU A 39 9.22 12.35 0.76
CA LEU A 39 8.85 11.49 1.87
C LEU A 39 8.13 10.21 1.40
N ILE A 40 7.24 10.33 0.41
CA ILE A 40 6.55 9.18 -0.18
C ILE A 40 7.52 8.25 -0.91
N GLN A 41 8.44 8.81 -1.71
CA GLN A 41 9.44 8.00 -2.40
C GLN A 41 10.33 7.24 -1.41
N GLN A 42 10.74 7.89 -0.34
CA GLN A 42 11.51 7.26 0.72
C GLN A 42 10.72 6.10 1.35
N GLU A 43 9.44 6.32 1.67
CA GLU A 43 8.65 5.31 2.36
C GLU A 43 8.23 4.14 1.46
N GLN A 44 7.97 4.41 0.18
CA GLN A 44 7.77 3.38 -0.82
C GLN A 44 9.03 2.53 -1.02
N SER A 45 10.20 3.16 -1.07
CA SER A 45 11.49 2.45 -1.18
C SER A 45 11.75 1.59 0.05
N PHE A 46 11.47 2.11 1.25
CA PHE A 46 11.61 1.36 2.50
C PHE A 46 10.65 0.16 2.56
N LYS A 47 9.36 0.34 2.29
CA LYS A 47 8.40 -0.78 2.22
C LYS A 47 8.80 -1.82 1.19
N THR A 48 9.34 -1.40 0.04
CA THR A 48 9.85 -2.32 -1.00
C THR A 48 11.06 -3.09 -0.50
N PHE A 49 12.02 -2.42 0.14
CA PHE A 49 13.19 -3.05 0.75
C PHE A 49 12.78 -4.11 1.79
N VAL A 50 11.85 -3.78 2.70
CA VAL A 50 11.31 -4.75 3.67
C VAL A 50 10.63 -5.91 2.94
N LYS A 51 9.79 -5.63 1.93
CA LYS A 51 9.09 -6.66 1.16
C LYS A 51 10.04 -7.62 0.43
N THR A 52 11.22 -7.19 0.02
CA THR A 52 12.21 -8.02 -0.68
C THR A 52 13.16 -8.77 0.25
N HIS A 53 13.45 -8.22 1.44
CA HIS A 53 14.39 -8.81 2.39
C HIS A 53 13.72 -9.63 3.50
N VAL A 54 12.42 -9.46 3.71
CA VAL A 54 11.65 -10.31 4.64
C VAL A 54 11.23 -11.59 3.94
N SER A 55 11.73 -12.72 4.43
CA SER A 55 11.33 -14.06 4.00
C SER A 55 9.83 -14.26 4.19
N ARG A 56 9.07 -14.28 3.09
CA ARG A 56 7.65 -14.60 3.13
C ARG A 56 7.45 -16.09 3.34
N ARG A 57 6.41 -16.46 4.08
CA ARG A 57 5.95 -17.86 4.11
C ARG A 57 5.50 -18.26 2.71
N ASN A 58 6.11 -19.30 2.16
CA ASN A 58 5.60 -19.93 0.95
C ASN A 58 4.25 -20.58 1.27
N VAL A 59 3.19 -20.15 0.60
CA VAL A 59 1.87 -20.77 0.71
C VAL A 59 1.86 -22.08 -0.07
N SER A 60 1.11 -23.08 0.41
CA SER A 60 1.03 -24.36 -0.28
C SER A 60 0.29 -24.19 -1.62
N PRO A 61 0.71 -24.90 -2.69
CA PRO A 61 0.00 -24.88 -3.97
C PRO A 61 -1.48 -25.28 -3.82
N ALA A 62 -1.78 -26.19 -2.89
CA ALA A 62 -3.14 -26.60 -2.58
C ALA A 62 -4.00 -25.44 -2.06
N LEU A 63 -3.47 -24.60 -1.17
CA LEU A 63 -4.19 -23.42 -0.68
C LEU A 63 -4.47 -22.42 -1.80
N ILE A 64 -3.49 -22.19 -2.70
CA ILE A 64 -3.68 -21.34 -3.88
C ILE A 64 -4.84 -21.88 -4.74
N GLN A 65 -4.86 -23.18 -5.00
CA GLN A 65 -5.89 -23.82 -5.80
C GLN A 65 -7.27 -23.71 -5.16
N SER A 66 -7.38 -24.02 -3.85
CA SER A 66 -8.64 -23.89 -3.10
C SER A 66 -9.21 -22.47 -3.12
N ILE A 67 -8.36 -21.44 -3.04
CA ILE A 67 -8.79 -20.03 -3.15
C ILE A 67 -9.29 -19.73 -4.57
N LYS A 68 -8.52 -20.12 -5.61
CA LYS A 68 -8.90 -19.92 -7.01
C LYS A 68 -10.23 -20.58 -7.34
N ASP A 69 -10.44 -21.79 -6.87
CA ASP A 69 -11.68 -22.54 -7.09
C ASP A 69 -12.83 -21.81 -6.41
N LYS A 70 -12.69 -21.41 -5.15
CA LYS A 70 -13.73 -20.69 -4.39
C LYS A 70 -14.16 -19.36 -5.03
N ILE A 71 -13.22 -18.62 -5.65
CA ILE A 71 -13.53 -17.39 -6.39
C ILE A 71 -14.30 -17.71 -7.68
N ARG A 72 -13.92 -18.76 -8.41
CA ARG A 72 -14.57 -19.17 -9.67
C ARG A 72 -16.00 -19.67 -9.48
N VAL A 73 -16.34 -20.22 -8.30
CA VAL A 73 -17.71 -20.70 -8.03
C VAL A 73 -18.70 -19.57 -7.71
N ASN A 74 -18.23 -18.33 -7.53
CA ASN A 74 -19.09 -17.15 -7.39
C ASN A 74 -18.96 -16.21 -8.61
N PRO A 75 -19.55 -16.55 -9.76
CA PRO A 75 -19.96 -15.54 -10.72
C PRO A 75 -21.26 -14.91 -10.18
N SER A 76 -21.16 -13.71 -9.61
CA SER A 76 -22.31 -12.80 -9.48
C SER A 76 -22.32 -11.87 -10.68
#